data_AF-A0A954XVT2-F1
#
_entry.id   AF-A0A954XVT2-F1
#
_cell.length_a   1.000
_cell.length_b   1.000
_cell.length_c   1.000
_cell.angle_alpha   90.00
_cell.angle_beta   90.00
_cell.angle_gamma   90.00
#
_symmetry.space_group_name_H-M   'P 1'
#
loop_
_entity.id
_entity.type
_entity.pdbx_description
1 polymer ?
#
loop_
_entity_poly.entity_id
_entity_poly.type
_entity_poly.pdbx_seq_one_letter_code
_entity_poly.pdbx_strand_id
1 'polypeptide(L)'
;MRLSSIATSIVTLAAIALAASPVAAQITIDGTADAAYGAALSTQNTNTQFGNNTNPDPIVGSGGSEIDQIFATVANGRLYVTIAGNLEANFNKFEVYIDSKAGGVNSLGAGLPTAVDGYCCTQGGGVNLPDPSTGALQRQAGLTFDAGFTADYYLTFSRGGENTGASLGYADGVGFYALTAHYADLQGGTSQALGMQLGPQGMPNVLRGPFGPDFNVDKIVNGEDFLAWQRGYGQFDAVTTFATKADGDSNGDQLVDGVDVGNWQVDFGKSPGLGDYAFNPYNGGPSTAELLGPALPGLSQGQLIDKNYATTTGTDGETGQLLARELAFVLPVDPADPDNTLNRRDMENTIGLELAYDDSNIAGVNGSDPYTIETTDDNGGTRDAGNPADVTTGLEFSIPLSAIGSPASGGDIRIFAFVNNGNHNYASNQFSGTGILDGNLGGNGFGGDSPTGDLAGVNMLDFPGDQFVSLTVPAAIATAANVPEPATLALAGLALGLLAAARRRA
;
A
#
# COMPACT_ATOMS: atom_id res chain seq x y z
N MET A 1 -8.84 -87.68 -26.17
CA MET A 1 -7.45 -87.29 -25.85
C MET A 1 -7.27 -85.84 -26.31
N ARG A 2 -6.99 -84.91 -25.37
CA ARG A 2 -6.51 -83.50 -25.53
C ARG A 2 -7.42 -82.38 -26.11
N LEU A 3 -7.84 -81.50 -25.18
CA LEU A 3 -7.95 -80.01 -25.11
C LEU A 3 -7.89 -79.08 -26.36
N SER A 4 -8.77 -78.04 -26.37
CA SER A 4 -8.49 -76.57 -26.44
C SER A 4 -9.78 -75.76 -26.73
N SER A 5 -10.32 -74.94 -25.80
CA SER A 5 -10.25 -73.45 -25.65
C SER A 5 -10.68 -72.62 -26.89
N ILE A 6 -11.55 -71.61 -26.76
CA ILE A 6 -11.19 -70.18 -26.58
C ILE A 6 -12.40 -69.35 -26.10
N ALA A 7 -12.08 -68.38 -25.24
CA ALA A 7 -12.95 -67.51 -24.47
C ALA A 7 -13.31 -66.16 -25.16
N THR A 8 -14.44 -65.63 -24.70
CA THR A 8 -15.05 -64.31 -24.85
C THR A 8 -14.07 -63.15 -24.57
N SER A 9 -14.22 -62.03 -25.30
CA SER A 9 -13.63 -60.72 -24.93
C SER A 9 -14.70 -59.64 -25.00
N ILE A 10 -15.09 -59.12 -23.84
CA ILE A 10 -15.86 -57.89 -23.66
C ILE A 10 -14.84 -56.81 -23.29
N VAL A 11 -14.78 -55.73 -24.06
CA VAL A 11 -13.97 -54.54 -23.78
C VAL A 11 -14.86 -53.54 -23.03
N THR A 12 -14.54 -53.25 -21.78
CA THR A 12 -15.15 -52.18 -20.98
C THR A 12 -14.28 -50.93 -21.12
N LEU A 13 -14.86 -49.85 -21.68
CA LEU A 13 -14.22 -48.53 -21.78
C LEU A 13 -14.53 -47.74 -20.50
N ALA A 14 -13.53 -47.47 -19.66
CA ALA A 14 -13.67 -46.59 -18.49
C ALA A 14 -13.27 -45.15 -18.88
N ALA A 15 -14.23 -44.22 -18.80
CA ALA A 15 -13.97 -42.80 -18.95
C ALA A 15 -13.37 -42.26 -17.65
N ILE A 16 -12.16 -41.70 -17.71
CA ILE A 16 -11.49 -41.03 -16.59
C ILE A 16 -11.89 -39.55 -16.68
N ALA A 17 -12.71 -39.08 -15.75
CA ALA A 17 -12.94 -37.66 -15.54
C ALA A 17 -11.82 -37.11 -14.62
N LEU A 18 -10.93 -36.27 -15.16
CA LEU A 18 -10.03 -35.48 -14.33
C LEU A 18 -10.86 -34.37 -13.67
N ALA A 19 -11.03 -34.42 -12.35
CA ALA A 19 -11.51 -33.29 -11.58
C ALA A 19 -10.37 -32.26 -11.48
N ALA A 20 -10.48 -31.16 -12.23
CA ALA A 20 -9.69 -29.97 -11.97
C ALA A 20 -10.27 -29.28 -10.73
N SER A 21 -9.52 -29.22 -9.64
CA SER A 21 -9.88 -28.38 -8.49
C SER A 21 -9.88 -26.91 -8.95
N PRO A 22 -10.90 -26.10 -8.64
CA PRO A 22 -10.83 -24.68 -8.91
C PRO A 22 -9.71 -24.09 -8.03
N VAL A 23 -8.65 -23.60 -8.66
CA VAL A 23 -7.74 -22.66 -8.00
C VAL A 23 -8.57 -21.39 -7.80
N ALA A 24 -8.86 -21.04 -6.55
CA ALA A 24 -9.46 -19.75 -6.25
C ALA A 24 -8.49 -18.66 -6.73
N ALA A 25 -8.96 -17.73 -7.56
CA ALA A 25 -8.14 -16.60 -7.98
C ALA A 25 -7.67 -15.83 -6.73
N GLN A 26 -6.41 -15.41 -6.74
CA GLN A 26 -5.88 -14.53 -5.71
C GLN A 26 -6.61 -13.19 -5.79
N ILE A 27 -6.99 -12.63 -4.64
CA ILE A 27 -7.54 -11.27 -4.56
C ILE A 27 -6.48 -10.31 -5.12
N THR A 28 -6.89 -9.44 -6.03
CA THR A 28 -5.99 -8.46 -6.64
C THR A 28 -5.77 -7.33 -5.65
N ILE A 29 -4.51 -6.99 -5.39
CA ILE A 29 -4.16 -5.90 -4.47
C ILE A 29 -4.11 -4.61 -5.28
N ASP A 30 -5.26 -3.93 -5.40
CA ASP A 30 -5.46 -2.73 -6.22
C ASP A 30 -6.01 -1.51 -5.47
N GLY A 31 -6.20 -1.60 -4.16
CA GLY A 31 -6.75 -0.53 -3.34
C GLY A 31 -8.27 -0.59 -3.21
N THR A 32 -8.93 -1.63 -3.74
CA THR A 32 -10.39 -1.75 -3.76
C THR A 32 -10.87 -2.98 -3.01
N ALA A 33 -11.86 -2.80 -2.13
CA ALA A 33 -12.61 -3.90 -1.52
C ALA A 33 -13.55 -4.53 -2.56
N ASP A 34 -13.08 -5.57 -3.23
CA ASP A 34 -13.89 -6.33 -4.18
C ASP A 34 -14.92 -7.26 -3.51
N ALA A 35 -15.72 -7.96 -4.33
CA ALA A 35 -16.77 -8.85 -3.83
C ALA A 35 -16.25 -10.04 -2.99
N ALA A 36 -14.97 -10.42 -3.11
CA ALA A 36 -14.38 -11.52 -2.35
C ALA A 36 -14.15 -11.19 -0.87
N TYR A 37 -14.11 -9.90 -0.52
CA TYR A 37 -14.06 -9.44 0.86
C TYR A 37 -15.37 -9.65 1.63
N GLY A 38 -16.51 -9.68 0.92
CA GLY A 38 -17.83 -9.75 1.53
C GLY A 38 -18.34 -8.40 2.03
N ALA A 39 -19.18 -8.41 3.06
CA ALA A 39 -19.69 -7.17 3.66
C ALA A 39 -18.62 -6.48 4.51
N ALA A 40 -18.71 -5.15 4.64
CA ALA A 40 -17.86 -4.40 5.56
C ALA A 40 -18.02 -4.91 6.99
N LEU A 41 -16.91 -5.01 7.71
CA LEU A 41 -16.86 -5.35 9.14
C LEU A 41 -17.16 -4.14 10.02
N SER A 42 -16.89 -2.94 9.52
CA SER A 42 -17.36 -1.68 10.08
C SER A 42 -17.60 -0.66 8.99
N THR A 43 -18.59 0.21 9.21
CA THR A 43 -18.87 1.41 8.41
C THR A 43 -18.85 2.60 9.36
N GLN A 44 -18.20 3.67 8.96
CA GLN A 44 -17.98 4.84 9.78
C GLN A 44 -19.30 5.53 10.14
N ASN A 45 -19.43 5.89 11.40
CA ASN A 45 -20.58 6.60 11.97
C ASN A 45 -20.21 8.00 12.47
N THR A 46 -18.94 8.38 12.30
CA THR A 46 -18.32 9.58 12.85
C THR A 46 -17.70 10.41 11.74
N ASN A 47 -18.06 11.69 11.69
CA ASN A 47 -17.48 12.65 10.76
C ASN A 47 -16.02 12.97 11.09
N THR A 48 -15.19 13.15 10.06
CA THR A 48 -13.75 13.33 10.24
C THR A 48 -13.39 14.76 10.67
N GLN A 49 -12.44 14.87 11.58
CA GLN A 49 -11.80 16.15 11.93
C GLN A 49 -10.46 16.36 11.22
N PHE A 50 -10.02 15.39 10.41
CA PHE A 50 -8.80 15.49 9.60
C PHE A 50 -9.10 15.97 8.17
N GLY A 51 -10.36 16.32 7.88
CA GLY A 51 -10.81 16.87 6.60
C GLY A 51 -11.13 15.80 5.57
N ASN A 52 -11.67 16.24 4.43
CA ASN A 52 -12.20 15.38 3.38
C ASN A 52 -11.39 15.49 2.09
N ASN A 53 -11.39 14.39 1.34
CA ASN A 53 -11.01 14.41 -0.06
C ASN A 53 -12.20 14.70 -0.97
N THR A 54 -11.99 15.51 -2.00
CA THR A 54 -12.97 15.86 -3.03
C THR A 54 -12.43 15.62 -4.43
N ASN A 55 -11.20 15.12 -4.54
CA ASN A 55 -10.55 14.79 -5.81
C ASN A 55 -10.62 13.27 -6.04
N PRO A 56 -11.26 12.78 -7.11
CA PRO A 56 -11.39 11.35 -7.40
C PRO A 56 -10.12 10.73 -8.01
N ASP A 57 -8.97 11.38 -7.88
CA ASP A 57 -7.70 10.85 -8.37
C ASP A 57 -7.10 9.85 -7.36
N PRO A 58 -6.54 8.71 -7.82
CA PRO A 58 -6.06 7.66 -6.91
C PRO A 58 -4.83 8.03 -6.07
N ILE A 59 -4.13 9.13 -6.38
CA ILE A 59 -3.01 9.66 -5.58
C ILE A 59 -3.18 11.16 -5.28
N VAL A 60 -3.66 11.97 -6.22
CA VAL A 60 -3.79 13.41 -6.03
C VAL A 60 -5.01 13.71 -5.16
N GLY A 61 -4.83 13.82 -3.85
CA GLY A 61 -5.88 14.26 -2.94
C GLY A 61 -6.06 15.79 -2.92
N SER A 62 -7.25 16.25 -2.54
CA SER A 62 -7.52 17.66 -2.19
C SER A 62 -7.27 17.99 -0.73
N GLY A 63 -6.76 17.01 0.04
CA GLY A 63 -6.64 17.05 1.49
C GLY A 63 -7.50 15.96 2.14
N GLY A 64 -7.40 15.82 3.46
CA GLY A 64 -8.30 14.97 4.22
C GLY A 64 -7.77 13.58 4.54
N SER A 65 -8.12 13.07 5.72
CA SER A 65 -7.80 11.69 6.11
C SER A 65 -8.95 11.12 6.91
N GLU A 66 -9.46 9.98 6.49
CA GLU A 66 -10.67 9.37 7.03
C GLU A 66 -10.72 7.87 6.80
N ILE A 67 -11.47 7.19 7.66
CA ILE A 67 -11.85 5.79 7.49
C ILE A 67 -13.34 5.78 7.25
N ASP A 68 -13.78 5.18 6.14
CA ASP A 68 -15.19 5.02 5.80
C ASP A 68 -15.67 3.60 6.06
N GLN A 69 -14.90 2.59 5.64
CA GLN A 69 -15.23 1.19 5.86
C GLN A 69 -13.99 0.34 6.10
N ILE A 70 -14.16 -0.75 6.84
CA ILE A 70 -13.14 -1.79 6.99
C ILE A 70 -13.67 -3.09 6.42
N PHE A 71 -12.92 -3.66 5.49
CA PHE A 71 -13.16 -4.98 4.93
C PHE A 71 -11.99 -5.89 5.28
N ALA A 72 -12.26 -7.16 5.57
CA ALA A 72 -11.20 -8.14 5.70
C ALA A 72 -11.68 -9.54 5.38
N THR A 73 -10.81 -10.34 4.80
CA THR A 73 -11.06 -11.75 4.51
C THR A 73 -9.76 -12.56 4.60
N VAL A 74 -9.90 -13.87 4.79
CA VAL A 74 -8.78 -14.80 4.74
C VAL A 74 -8.94 -15.70 3.53
N ALA A 75 -7.97 -15.65 2.63
CA ALA A 75 -7.93 -16.49 1.43
C ALA A 75 -6.49 -16.93 1.17
N ASN A 76 -6.31 -18.13 0.61
CA ASN A 76 -5.00 -18.61 0.13
C ASN A 76 -3.84 -18.48 1.16
N GLY A 77 -4.15 -18.62 2.46
CA GLY A 77 -3.15 -18.53 3.54
C GLY A 77 -2.71 -17.11 3.89
N ARG A 78 -3.45 -16.08 3.45
CA ARG A 78 -3.18 -14.67 3.73
C ARG A 78 -4.42 -14.00 4.34
N LEU A 79 -4.18 -13.02 5.20
CA LEU A 79 -5.17 -12.03 5.60
C LEU A 79 -5.13 -10.90 4.55
N TYR A 80 -6.29 -10.52 4.05
CA TYR A 80 -6.52 -9.38 3.18
C TYR A 80 -7.33 -8.34 3.94
N VAL A 81 -6.95 -7.08 3.88
CA VAL A 81 -7.62 -5.97 4.56
C VAL A 81 -7.72 -4.79 3.61
N THR A 82 -8.90 -4.19 3.53
CA THR A 82 -9.09 -2.87 2.93
C THR A 82 -9.62 -1.90 3.98
N ILE A 83 -8.88 -0.83 4.20
CA ILE A 83 -9.31 0.35 4.95
C ILE A 83 -9.75 1.36 3.89
N ALA A 84 -11.04 1.33 3.58
CA ALA A 84 -11.63 2.23 2.60
C ALA A 84 -11.78 3.63 3.21
N GLY A 85 -11.46 4.66 2.43
CA GLY A 85 -11.37 6.04 2.88
C GLY A 85 -10.20 6.77 2.23
N ASN A 86 -9.71 7.81 2.90
CA ASN A 86 -8.65 8.68 2.38
C ASN A 86 -7.52 8.88 3.38
N LEU A 87 -6.34 9.18 2.86
CA LEU A 87 -5.14 9.49 3.62
C LEU A 87 -4.37 10.56 2.86
N GLU A 88 -4.29 11.73 3.46
CA GLU A 88 -3.63 12.87 2.85
C GLU A 88 -2.13 12.57 2.65
N ALA A 89 -1.58 12.99 1.51
CA ALA A 89 -0.16 12.85 1.20
C ALA A 89 0.72 13.86 1.97
N ASN A 90 0.45 14.01 3.27
CA ASN A 90 1.14 14.92 4.20
C ASN A 90 1.82 14.15 5.35
N PHE A 91 2.03 12.84 5.17
CA PHE A 91 2.56 11.92 6.15
C PHE A 91 1.65 11.60 7.34
N ASN A 92 0.36 11.92 7.29
CA ASN A 92 -0.61 11.22 8.12
C ASN A 92 -0.49 9.69 7.93
N LYS A 93 -0.91 8.94 8.95
CA LYS A 93 -0.70 7.51 9.05
C LYS A 93 -2.02 6.76 9.13
N PHE A 94 -2.09 5.61 8.47
CA PHE A 94 -2.96 4.53 8.94
C PHE A 94 -2.17 3.65 9.91
N GLU A 95 -2.65 3.59 11.14
CA GLU A 95 -2.15 2.70 12.17
C GLU A 95 -3.00 1.44 12.19
N VAL A 96 -2.39 0.27 12.19
CA VAL A 96 -3.11 -1.01 12.20
C VAL A 96 -2.48 -1.96 13.20
N TYR A 97 -3.25 -2.29 14.24
CA TYR A 97 -2.90 -3.32 15.21
C TYR A 97 -3.70 -4.59 14.92
N ILE A 98 -3.03 -5.74 15.05
CA ILE A 98 -3.62 -7.05 14.82
C ILE A 98 -3.46 -7.90 16.09
N ASP A 99 -4.59 -8.42 16.58
CA ASP A 99 -4.68 -9.46 17.60
C ASP A 99 -5.13 -10.75 16.89
N SER A 100 -4.22 -11.71 16.78
CA SER A 100 -4.42 -12.94 16.00
C SER A 100 -3.95 -14.20 16.74
N LYS A 101 -3.38 -14.08 17.94
CA LYS A 101 -2.98 -15.21 18.76
C LYS A 101 -3.10 -14.88 20.25
N ALA A 102 -2.99 -15.90 21.08
CA ALA A 102 -2.97 -15.69 22.52
C ALA A 102 -1.70 -14.92 22.94
N GLY A 103 -1.86 -13.91 23.80
CA GLY A 103 -0.76 -13.09 24.27
C GLY A 103 -1.03 -11.63 23.97
N GLY A 104 0.00 -10.93 23.48
CA GLY A 104 -0.11 -9.54 23.04
C GLY A 104 -0.12 -8.51 24.17
N VAL A 105 -0.38 -7.26 23.77
CA VAL A 105 -0.42 -6.09 24.66
C VAL A 105 -1.76 -5.37 24.52
N ASN A 106 -2.43 -5.13 25.64
CA ASN A 106 -3.65 -4.31 25.65
C ASN A 106 -3.35 -2.80 25.88
N SER A 107 -2.19 -2.48 26.44
CA SER A 107 -1.74 -1.10 26.64
C SER A 107 -0.32 -0.94 26.11
N LEU A 108 -0.10 0.06 25.27
CA LEU A 108 1.19 0.30 24.63
C LEU A 108 2.20 0.85 25.63
N GLY A 109 3.32 0.17 25.79
CA GLY A 109 4.39 0.57 26.71
C GLY A 109 5.63 1.07 25.97
N ALA A 110 6.46 1.87 26.64
CA ALA A 110 7.73 2.36 26.08
C ALA A 110 8.74 1.23 25.74
N GLY A 111 8.57 0.03 26.33
CA GLY A 111 9.42 -1.14 26.10
C GLY A 111 9.08 -1.98 24.86
N LEU A 112 8.12 -1.54 24.05
CA LEU A 112 7.79 -2.14 22.76
C LEU A 112 8.92 -1.93 21.73
N PRO A 113 8.93 -2.67 20.59
CA PRO A 113 9.95 -2.52 19.55
C PRO A 113 10.20 -1.05 19.19
N THR A 114 11.47 -0.64 19.15
CA THR A 114 11.88 0.71 18.73
C THR A 114 12.14 0.76 17.22
N ALA A 115 12.42 1.96 16.70
CA ALA A 115 12.77 2.24 15.30
C ALA A 115 11.71 1.85 14.25
N VAL A 116 10.49 1.49 14.66
CA VAL A 116 9.34 1.39 13.75
C VAL A 116 9.05 2.79 13.20
N ASP A 117 9.08 2.95 11.88
CA ASP A 117 9.06 4.26 11.21
C ASP A 117 10.09 5.25 11.80
N GLY A 118 11.30 4.79 12.16
CA GLY A 118 12.25 5.57 12.96
C GLY A 118 12.67 6.94 12.42
N TYR A 119 12.37 7.25 11.15
CA TYR A 119 12.65 8.53 10.51
C TYR A 119 11.56 9.59 10.80
N CYS A 120 10.32 9.20 11.16
CA CYS A 120 9.23 10.12 11.54
C CYS A 120 9.56 11.02 12.73
N CYS A 121 10.42 10.50 13.61
CA CYS A 121 10.37 10.82 15.02
C CYS A 121 11.71 11.32 15.58
N THR A 122 12.63 11.66 14.67
CA THR A 122 13.97 12.15 14.97
C THR A 122 13.92 13.50 15.69
N GLN A 123 14.56 13.59 16.86
CA GLN A 123 14.72 14.84 17.59
C GLN A 123 16.12 15.40 17.40
N GLY A 124 16.26 16.40 16.52
CA GLY A 124 17.41 17.31 16.49
C GLY A 124 18.34 17.20 15.27
N GLY A 125 18.49 18.32 14.56
CA GLY A 125 19.75 18.81 13.99
C GLY A 125 20.42 18.03 12.84
N GLY A 126 19.85 18.08 11.64
CA GLY A 126 20.62 18.06 10.37
C GLY A 126 21.18 16.72 9.87
N VAL A 127 21.07 15.63 10.63
CA VAL A 127 21.37 14.26 10.18
C VAL A 127 20.07 13.49 9.95
N ASN A 128 20.01 12.74 8.86
CA ASN A 128 18.81 12.03 8.44
C ASN A 128 18.89 10.55 8.82
N LEU A 129 19.11 10.27 10.10
CA LEU A 129 19.28 8.92 10.63
C LEU A 129 18.12 8.56 11.55
N PRO A 130 17.67 7.30 11.56
CA PRO A 130 16.62 6.88 12.49
C PRO A 130 17.18 6.87 13.92
N ASP A 131 16.40 7.36 14.88
CA ASP A 131 16.77 7.22 16.30
C ASP A 131 16.47 5.77 16.74
N PRO A 132 17.50 4.97 17.10
CA PRO A 132 17.30 3.56 17.46
C PRO A 132 16.54 3.37 18.78
N SER A 133 16.38 4.44 19.58
CA SER A 133 15.72 4.40 20.89
C SER A 133 14.26 4.79 20.86
N THR A 134 13.75 5.28 19.72
CA THR A 134 12.36 5.72 19.58
C THR A 134 11.77 5.29 18.23
N GLY A 135 10.49 5.56 18.03
CA GLY A 135 9.75 5.24 16.82
C GLY A 135 8.25 5.43 17.06
N ALA A 136 7.44 4.95 16.12
CA ALA A 136 5.99 5.06 16.18
C ALA A 136 5.38 4.53 17.50
N LEU A 137 5.81 3.35 17.96
CA LEU A 137 5.28 2.73 19.19
C LEU A 137 5.61 3.52 20.45
N GLN A 138 6.77 4.18 20.51
CA GLN A 138 7.12 5.06 21.64
C GLN A 138 6.30 6.35 21.65
N ARG A 139 5.88 6.85 20.48
CA ARG A 139 5.00 8.04 20.35
C ARG A 139 3.54 7.74 20.71
N GLN A 140 3.13 6.49 20.57
CA GLN A 140 1.80 6.00 20.92
C GLN A 140 1.73 5.38 22.33
N ALA A 141 2.83 5.42 23.10
CA ALA A 141 2.88 4.83 24.42
C ALA A 141 1.80 5.40 25.34
N GLY A 142 1.08 4.51 26.01
CA GLY A 142 -0.04 4.81 26.90
C GLY A 142 -1.43 4.64 26.27
N LEU A 143 -1.54 4.45 24.95
CA LEU A 143 -2.78 4.02 24.30
C LEU A 143 -3.22 2.66 24.87
N THR A 144 -4.46 2.57 25.35
CA THR A 144 -5.06 1.33 25.84
C THR A 144 -6.24 0.93 24.96
N PHE A 145 -6.20 -0.29 24.42
CA PHE A 145 -7.23 -0.85 23.54
C PHE A 145 -8.47 -1.32 24.32
N ASP A 146 -9.57 -1.54 23.59
CA ASP A 146 -10.81 -2.09 24.14
C ASP A 146 -10.62 -3.43 24.86
N ALA A 147 -11.59 -3.75 25.72
CA ALA A 147 -11.66 -5.05 26.35
C ALA A 147 -11.77 -6.15 25.28
N GLY A 148 -10.91 -7.17 25.40
CA GLY A 148 -10.89 -8.28 24.45
C GLY A 148 -9.98 -8.06 23.24
N PHE A 149 -9.23 -6.96 23.18
CA PHE A 149 -8.19 -6.75 22.17
C PHE A 149 -6.79 -6.71 22.82
N THR A 150 -5.92 -7.61 22.39
CA THR A 150 -4.51 -7.67 22.83
C THR A 150 -3.59 -7.73 21.63
N ALA A 151 -3.05 -6.58 21.22
CA ALA A 151 -2.26 -6.47 20.00
C ALA A 151 -1.02 -7.38 20.02
N ASP A 152 -0.89 -8.21 18.99
CA ASP A 152 0.29 -9.04 18.76
C ASP A 152 1.25 -8.39 17.77
N TYR A 153 0.68 -7.70 16.76
CA TYR A 153 1.39 -7.14 15.63
C TYR A 153 0.94 -5.72 15.36
N TYR A 154 1.83 -4.94 14.75
CA TYR A 154 1.59 -3.57 14.37
C TYR A 154 2.09 -3.31 12.95
N LEU A 155 1.29 -2.60 12.18
CA LEU A 155 1.63 -2.07 10.86
C LEU A 155 1.33 -0.58 10.86
N THR A 156 2.15 0.20 10.17
CA THR A 156 1.87 1.61 9.91
C THR A 156 2.19 1.96 8.48
N PHE A 157 1.28 2.73 7.88
CA PHE A 157 1.32 3.10 6.48
C PHE A 157 1.28 4.61 6.36
N SER A 158 2.14 5.15 5.49
CA SER A 158 2.28 6.58 5.30
C SER A 158 2.52 6.89 3.85
N ARG A 159 1.97 8.00 3.39
CA ARG A 159 2.23 8.51 2.05
C ARG A 159 2.59 9.99 2.04
N GLY A 160 3.37 10.39 1.04
CA GLY A 160 3.81 11.77 0.90
C GLY A 160 4.91 11.94 -0.14
N GLY A 161 5.43 13.16 -0.19
CA GLY A 161 6.54 13.54 -1.05
C GLY A 161 7.90 13.24 -0.43
N GLU A 162 8.61 12.27 -0.96
CA GLU A 162 9.96 11.88 -0.55
C GLU A 162 11.03 12.44 -1.49
N ASN A 163 12.30 12.26 -1.15
CA ASN A 163 13.41 12.64 -2.02
C ASN A 163 14.60 11.69 -1.88
N THR A 164 15.56 11.78 -2.80
CA THR A 164 16.89 11.18 -2.67
C THR A 164 17.91 12.28 -2.95
N GLY A 165 18.59 12.79 -1.92
CA GLY A 165 19.54 13.92 -1.97
C GLY A 165 20.92 13.58 -2.55
N ALA A 166 21.84 14.55 -2.52
CA ALA A 166 22.56 14.96 -3.74
C ALA A 166 23.87 14.22 -4.09
N SER A 167 23.77 13.02 -4.68
CA SER A 167 24.72 12.52 -5.72
C SER A 167 24.44 11.07 -6.09
N LEU A 168 23.60 10.88 -7.11
CA LEU A 168 23.77 9.82 -8.10
C LEU A 168 23.70 10.48 -9.48
N GLY A 169 24.73 11.23 -9.89
CA GLY A 169 24.86 11.77 -11.24
C GLY A 169 23.82 12.81 -11.73
N TYR A 170 22.77 13.11 -10.96
CA TYR A 170 21.69 14.03 -11.34
C TYR A 170 21.47 15.06 -10.21
N ALA A 171 21.44 16.34 -10.57
CA ALA A 171 21.52 17.50 -9.69
C ALA A 171 20.18 18.26 -9.63
N ASP A 172 19.17 17.71 -8.97
CA ASP A 172 17.82 18.27 -9.11
C ASP A 172 17.00 17.93 -7.86
N GLY A 173 16.65 18.93 -7.06
CA GLY A 173 15.81 18.78 -5.86
C GLY A 173 14.34 18.45 -6.17
N VAL A 174 14.10 17.43 -7.00
CA VAL A 174 12.77 16.94 -7.37
C VAL A 174 12.44 15.73 -6.50
N GLY A 175 11.39 15.88 -5.69
CA GLY A 175 10.85 14.80 -4.87
C GLY A 175 10.04 13.79 -5.69
N PHE A 176 9.60 12.72 -5.04
CA PHE A 176 8.77 11.67 -5.62
C PHE A 176 7.66 11.24 -4.66
N TYR A 177 6.55 10.77 -5.21
CA TYR A 177 5.50 10.15 -4.38
C TYR A 177 5.96 8.79 -3.86
N ALA A 178 5.74 8.54 -2.57
CA ALA A 178 5.87 7.21 -2.00
C ALA A 178 4.72 6.92 -1.03
N LEU A 179 4.24 5.68 -1.07
CA LEU A 179 3.50 5.04 0.02
C LEU A 179 4.40 4.00 0.65
N THR A 180 4.59 4.05 1.96
CA THR A 180 5.54 3.20 2.71
C THR A 180 4.81 2.37 3.75
N ALA A 181 5.38 1.21 4.09
CA ALA A 181 4.87 0.34 5.14
C ALA A 181 5.96 -0.06 6.13
N HIS A 182 5.61 -0.10 7.42
CA HIS A 182 6.45 -0.60 8.49
C HIS A 182 5.69 -1.63 9.32
N TYR A 183 6.43 -2.52 9.99
CA TYR A 183 5.89 -3.63 10.77
C TYR A 183 6.62 -3.83 12.09
N ALA A 184 5.92 -4.34 13.09
CA ALA A 184 6.50 -4.85 14.32
C ALA A 184 5.77 -6.09 14.88
N ASP A 185 6.55 -7.04 15.42
CA ASP A 185 6.04 -8.08 16.32
C ASP A 185 6.20 -7.59 17.76
N LEU A 186 5.06 -7.30 18.41
CA LEU A 186 5.01 -6.68 19.74
C LEU A 186 5.42 -7.64 20.86
N GLN A 187 5.50 -8.94 20.57
CA GLN A 187 5.97 -9.96 21.51
C GLN A 187 7.37 -10.45 21.20
N GLY A 188 7.72 -10.51 19.91
CA GLY A 188 9.03 -10.92 19.42
C GLY A 188 10.10 -9.84 19.55
N GLY A 189 9.70 -8.57 19.69
CA GLY A 189 10.64 -7.46 19.82
C GLY A 189 11.23 -6.97 18.48
N THR A 190 10.74 -7.49 17.35
CA THR A 190 11.27 -7.18 16.01
C THR A 190 10.51 -6.03 15.37
N SER A 191 11.23 -5.17 14.65
CA SER A 191 10.67 -4.10 13.81
C SER A 191 11.36 -4.09 12.44
N GLN A 192 10.64 -3.62 11.42
CA GLN A 192 11.13 -3.57 10.04
C GLN A 192 10.44 -2.46 9.25
N ALA A 193 11.22 -1.73 8.45
CA ALA A 193 10.69 -0.99 7.30
C ALA A 193 10.57 -1.96 6.12
N LEU A 194 9.38 -2.09 5.53
CA LEU A 194 9.08 -3.18 4.60
C LEU A 194 9.40 -2.82 3.16
N GLY A 195 9.03 -1.63 2.73
CA GLY A 195 9.15 -1.20 1.34
C GLY A 195 8.18 -0.08 1.00
N MET A 196 8.08 0.20 -0.30
CA MET A 196 7.24 1.26 -0.83
C MET A 196 6.46 0.88 -2.11
N GLN A 197 5.40 1.62 -2.38
CA GLN A 197 4.76 1.78 -3.69
C GLN A 197 5.04 3.19 -4.23
N LEU A 198 5.28 3.30 -5.53
CA LEU A 198 5.55 4.57 -6.22
C LEU A 198 4.43 4.98 -7.20
N GLY A 199 3.43 4.12 -7.38
CA GLY A 199 2.31 4.32 -8.30
C GLY A 199 0.97 4.01 -7.61
N PRO A 200 -0.16 4.29 -8.28
CA PRO A 200 -1.49 4.06 -7.74
C PRO A 200 -1.83 2.58 -7.72
N GLN A 201 -2.83 2.20 -6.93
CA GLN A 201 -3.53 0.91 -7.06
C GLN A 201 -2.59 -0.32 -7.03
N GLY A 202 -1.49 -0.22 -6.29
CA GLY A 202 -0.47 -1.28 -6.20
C GLY A 202 0.23 -1.59 -7.51
N MET A 203 0.01 -0.80 -8.57
CA MET A 203 0.67 -0.99 -9.85
C MET A 203 2.18 -0.85 -9.65
N PRO A 204 3.01 -1.72 -10.26
CA PRO A 204 4.46 -1.65 -10.16
C PRO A 204 5.03 -0.49 -11.00
N ASN A 205 4.36 0.64 -11.03
CA ASN A 205 4.69 1.79 -11.85
C ASN A 205 5.25 2.90 -10.97
N VAL A 206 5.83 3.89 -11.62
CA VAL A 206 6.43 5.06 -11.01
C VAL A 206 5.81 6.31 -11.61
N LEU A 207 5.65 7.36 -10.82
CA LEU A 207 5.19 8.64 -11.36
C LEU A 207 6.35 9.40 -12.01
N ARG A 208 6.10 9.92 -13.20
CA ARG A 208 7.05 10.65 -14.02
C ARG A 208 6.46 12.00 -14.36
N GLY A 209 7.29 13.04 -14.22
CA GLY A 209 6.92 14.37 -14.69
C GLY A 209 6.83 14.34 -16.22
N PRO A 210 6.06 15.27 -16.82
CA PRO A 210 6.08 15.41 -18.28
C PRO A 210 7.51 15.66 -18.76
N PHE A 211 7.87 15.03 -19.87
CA PHE A 211 9.18 15.21 -20.50
C PHE A 211 9.46 16.67 -20.78
N GLY A 212 10.75 17.05 -20.87
CA GLY A 212 11.17 18.39 -21.31
C GLY A 212 10.27 18.99 -22.39
N PRO A 213 10.32 18.50 -23.65
CA PRO A 213 9.57 19.04 -24.77
C PRO A 213 8.15 18.48 -24.96
N ASP A 214 7.58 17.80 -23.96
CA ASP A 214 6.16 17.43 -23.94
C ASP A 214 5.36 18.64 -23.42
N PHE A 215 5.05 19.57 -24.33
CA PHE A 215 4.47 20.87 -24.02
C PHE A 215 2.96 20.80 -23.83
N ASN A 216 2.28 19.85 -24.50
CA ASN A 216 0.85 19.63 -24.31
C ASN A 216 0.52 18.67 -23.15
N VAL A 217 1.56 18.07 -22.52
CA VAL A 217 1.45 17.20 -21.34
C VAL A 217 0.67 15.92 -21.65
N ASP A 218 0.73 15.44 -22.91
CA ASP A 218 0.06 14.21 -23.33
C ASP A 218 0.92 12.94 -23.15
N LYS A 219 2.13 13.12 -22.61
CA LYS A 219 3.18 12.10 -22.39
C LYS A 219 3.80 11.49 -23.64
N ILE A 220 3.60 12.09 -24.79
CA ILE A 220 4.17 11.62 -26.04
C ILE A 220 4.75 12.83 -26.74
N VAL A 221 6.07 12.99 -26.71
CA VAL A 221 6.70 14.09 -27.46
C VAL A 221 6.45 13.87 -28.95
N ASN A 222 5.55 14.64 -29.56
CA ASN A 222 5.01 14.37 -30.88
C ASN A 222 4.81 15.66 -31.71
N GLY A 223 4.10 15.55 -32.84
CA GLY A 223 3.89 16.68 -33.74
C GLY A 223 3.07 17.83 -33.11
N GLU A 224 2.24 17.54 -32.11
CA GLU A 224 1.47 18.55 -31.37
C GLU A 224 2.38 19.41 -30.48
N ASP A 225 3.38 18.83 -29.85
CA ASP A 225 4.41 19.56 -29.10
C ASP A 225 5.24 20.46 -30.01
N PHE A 226 5.60 19.96 -31.19
CA PHE A 226 6.28 20.80 -32.18
C PHE A 226 5.47 22.05 -32.53
N LEU A 227 4.15 21.94 -32.59
CA LEU A 227 3.28 23.09 -32.84
C LEU A 227 3.22 24.05 -31.64
N ALA A 228 3.32 23.55 -30.40
CA ALA A 228 3.45 24.41 -29.22
C ALA A 228 4.75 25.23 -29.29
N TRP A 229 5.90 24.57 -29.44
CA TRP A 229 7.19 25.24 -29.65
C TRP A 229 7.17 26.25 -30.81
N GLN A 230 6.64 25.85 -31.97
CA GLN A 230 6.59 26.71 -33.15
C GLN A 230 5.81 28.01 -32.89
N ARG A 231 4.77 27.96 -32.04
CA ARG A 231 3.95 29.13 -31.70
C ARG A 231 4.66 30.05 -30.71
N GLY A 232 5.39 29.50 -29.74
CA GLY A 232 6.13 30.30 -28.75
C GLY A 232 7.47 30.84 -29.24
N TYR A 233 8.05 30.26 -30.30
CA TYR A 233 9.40 30.61 -30.75
C TYR A 233 9.59 32.12 -30.95
N GLY A 234 10.50 32.70 -30.17
CA GLY A 234 10.83 34.14 -30.21
C GLY A 234 9.74 35.10 -29.70
N GLN A 235 8.71 34.61 -29.01
CA GLN A 235 7.66 35.45 -28.41
C GLN A 235 8.02 36.01 -27.02
N PHE A 236 9.03 35.44 -26.37
CA PHE A 236 9.41 35.73 -24.98
C PHE A 236 10.86 36.23 -24.90
N ASP A 237 11.15 37.09 -23.93
CA ASP A 237 12.46 37.75 -23.74
C ASP A 237 13.11 37.47 -22.37
N ALA A 238 12.44 36.71 -21.51
CA ALA A 238 12.85 36.40 -20.13
C ALA A 238 13.19 37.63 -19.26
N VAL A 239 12.70 38.82 -19.65
CA VAL A 239 12.90 40.08 -18.92
C VAL A 239 11.57 40.76 -18.65
N THR A 240 10.71 40.84 -19.67
CA THR A 240 9.37 41.46 -19.61
C THR A 240 8.26 40.47 -19.96
N THR A 241 8.58 39.39 -20.66
CA THR A 241 7.68 38.32 -21.08
C THR A 241 8.36 36.98 -20.83
N PHE A 242 7.65 36.05 -20.20
CA PHE A 242 8.20 34.79 -19.70
C PHE A 242 7.42 33.62 -20.29
N ALA A 243 8.11 32.72 -20.98
CA ALA A 243 7.52 31.51 -21.51
C ALA A 243 7.11 30.56 -20.39
N THR A 244 6.03 29.83 -20.61
CA THR A 244 5.68 28.64 -19.83
C THR A 244 5.98 27.39 -20.66
N LYS A 245 5.96 26.23 -20.01
CA LYS A 245 6.11 24.94 -20.72
C LYS A 245 5.11 24.77 -21.86
N ALA A 246 3.84 25.15 -21.64
CA ALA A 246 2.80 25.07 -22.67
C ALA A 246 3.08 25.98 -23.88
N ASP A 247 3.90 27.02 -23.71
CA ASP A 247 4.34 27.90 -24.79
C ASP A 247 5.49 27.30 -25.60
N GLY A 248 6.11 26.20 -25.17
CA GLY A 248 7.23 25.57 -25.84
C GLY A 248 8.57 25.64 -25.11
N ASP A 249 8.59 26.05 -23.84
CA ASP A 249 9.80 26.10 -23.01
C ASP A 249 10.06 24.73 -22.36
N SER A 250 11.07 24.02 -22.85
CA SER A 250 11.39 22.65 -22.43
C SER A 250 12.45 22.59 -21.34
N ASN A 251 13.21 23.66 -21.15
CA ASN A 251 14.37 23.72 -20.26
C ASN A 251 14.15 24.65 -19.05
N GLY A 252 13.02 25.36 -19.01
CA GLY A 252 12.59 26.25 -17.94
C GLY A 252 13.34 27.58 -17.90
N ASP A 253 14.01 27.98 -18.99
CA ASP A 253 14.76 29.23 -19.06
C ASP A 253 13.90 30.46 -19.39
N GLN A 254 12.58 30.26 -19.51
CA GLN A 254 11.58 31.28 -19.80
C GLN A 254 11.68 31.88 -21.21
N LEU A 255 12.45 31.24 -22.09
CA LEU A 255 12.49 31.48 -23.52
C LEU A 255 11.91 30.28 -24.28
N VAL A 256 11.59 30.49 -25.55
CA VAL A 256 11.27 29.41 -26.49
C VAL A 256 12.18 29.58 -27.69
N ASP A 257 13.21 28.74 -27.78
CA ASP A 257 14.32 28.93 -28.71
C ASP A 257 14.83 27.63 -29.37
N GLY A 258 16.05 27.69 -29.90
CA GLY A 258 16.68 26.54 -30.59
C GLY A 258 17.02 25.37 -29.66
N VAL A 259 17.20 25.62 -28.37
CA VAL A 259 17.44 24.59 -27.34
C VAL A 259 16.19 23.73 -27.18
N ASP A 260 15.01 24.35 -27.19
CA ASP A 260 13.76 23.63 -26.96
C ASP A 260 13.36 22.68 -28.08
N VAL A 261 13.49 23.12 -29.33
CA VAL A 261 13.29 22.21 -30.48
C VAL A 261 14.39 21.16 -30.55
N GLY A 262 15.60 21.47 -30.07
CA GLY A 262 16.66 20.47 -29.93
C GLY A 262 16.24 19.35 -28.97
N ASN A 263 15.67 19.71 -27.83
CA ASN A 263 15.11 18.75 -26.87
C ASN A 263 13.95 17.97 -27.50
N TRP A 264 13.00 18.64 -28.17
CA TRP A 264 11.90 17.99 -28.89
C TRP A 264 12.39 16.97 -29.91
N GLN A 265 13.41 17.31 -30.72
CA GLN A 265 13.98 16.40 -31.72
C GLN A 265 14.61 15.16 -31.10
N VAL A 266 15.26 15.32 -29.94
CA VAL A 266 15.87 14.20 -29.21
C VAL A 266 14.81 13.26 -28.67
N ASP A 267 13.66 13.80 -28.24
CA ASP A 267 12.62 13.03 -27.56
C ASP A 267 11.41 12.67 -28.44
N PHE A 268 11.38 13.09 -29.70
CA PHE A 268 10.28 12.79 -30.62
C PHE A 268 9.95 11.28 -30.69
N GLY A 269 8.71 10.96 -30.35
CA GLY A 269 8.17 9.61 -30.30
C GLY A 269 8.45 8.84 -29.00
N LYS A 270 9.07 9.46 -27.98
CA LYS A 270 9.31 8.84 -26.67
C LYS A 270 8.11 9.02 -25.74
N SER A 271 7.97 8.06 -24.81
CA SER A 271 7.07 8.03 -23.63
C SER A 271 7.92 7.90 -22.37
N PRO A 272 7.52 8.45 -21.20
CA PRO A 272 8.43 8.57 -20.07
C PRO A 272 9.08 7.24 -19.73
N GLY A 273 10.40 7.22 -19.64
CA GLY A 273 11.21 6.09 -19.24
C GLY A 273 11.43 6.05 -17.72
N LEU A 274 11.99 4.94 -17.25
CA LEU A 274 12.35 4.81 -15.83
C LEU A 274 13.46 5.79 -15.40
N GLY A 275 14.27 6.27 -16.35
CA GLY A 275 15.34 7.25 -16.13
C GLY A 275 14.90 8.72 -16.11
N ASP A 276 13.64 9.04 -16.40
CA ASP A 276 13.14 10.42 -16.38
C ASP A 276 12.91 10.95 -14.95
N TYR A 277 12.58 12.23 -14.85
CA TYR A 277 12.36 12.92 -13.58
C TYR A 277 11.20 12.31 -12.79
N ALA A 278 11.54 11.93 -11.56
CA ALA A 278 10.58 11.55 -10.55
C ALA A 278 9.59 12.69 -10.28
N PHE A 279 8.35 12.34 -9.96
CA PHE A 279 7.31 13.34 -9.69
C PHE A 279 6.64 13.11 -8.35
N ASN A 280 6.51 14.18 -7.57
CA ASN A 280 5.67 14.23 -6.39
C ASN A 280 4.40 15.04 -6.72
N PRO A 281 3.23 14.39 -6.83
CA PRO A 281 1.99 15.08 -7.13
C PRO A 281 1.56 16.05 -6.03
N TYR A 282 0.82 17.07 -6.45
CA TYR A 282 0.27 18.11 -5.60
C TYR A 282 -1.13 18.49 -6.08
N ASN A 283 -1.96 19.00 -5.17
CA ASN A 283 -3.32 19.41 -5.48
C ASN A 283 -3.35 20.51 -6.56
N GLY A 284 -4.17 20.33 -7.60
CA GLY A 284 -4.22 21.21 -8.77
C GLY A 284 -3.14 20.97 -9.82
N GLY A 285 -2.25 19.99 -9.61
CA GLY A 285 -1.30 19.50 -10.62
C GLY A 285 -1.92 18.53 -11.62
N PRO A 286 -1.11 17.95 -12.53
CA PRO A 286 -1.55 16.91 -13.46
C PRO A 286 -2.13 15.69 -12.74
N SER A 287 -3.03 14.96 -13.40
CA SER A 287 -3.63 13.76 -12.83
C SER A 287 -2.61 12.62 -12.70
N THR A 288 -2.85 11.66 -11.83
CA THR A 288 -2.03 10.45 -11.72
C THR A 288 -2.03 9.65 -13.01
N ALA A 289 -3.17 9.62 -13.71
CA ALA A 289 -3.28 9.03 -15.04
C ALA A 289 -2.34 9.70 -16.05
N GLU A 290 -2.09 11.01 -15.93
CA GLU A 290 -1.13 11.79 -16.72
C GLU A 290 0.32 11.66 -16.24
N LEU A 291 0.56 11.19 -15.02
CA LEU A 291 1.91 11.05 -14.46
C LEU A 291 2.42 9.61 -14.47
N LEU A 292 1.55 8.62 -14.67
CA LEU A 292 1.93 7.22 -14.68
C LEU A 292 3.00 6.91 -15.74
N GLY A 293 4.20 6.57 -15.28
CA GLY A 293 5.32 6.08 -16.07
C GLY A 293 5.26 4.57 -16.31
N PRO A 294 6.32 3.95 -16.85
CA PRO A 294 6.33 2.55 -17.21
C PRO A 294 6.42 1.67 -15.96
N ALA A 295 6.02 0.40 -16.11
CA ALA A 295 6.14 -0.57 -15.04
C ALA A 295 7.62 -0.92 -14.80
N LEU A 296 7.99 -1.00 -13.52
CA LEU A 296 9.21 -1.61 -13.04
C LEU A 296 9.19 -3.12 -13.36
N PRO A 297 10.25 -3.65 -13.98
CA PRO A 297 10.26 -5.04 -14.44
C PRO A 297 10.28 -6.02 -13.26
N GLY A 298 9.60 -7.16 -13.42
CA GLY A 298 9.67 -8.27 -12.46
C GLY A 298 8.89 -8.08 -11.17
N LEU A 299 8.21 -6.96 -10.99
CA LEU A 299 7.20 -6.76 -9.94
C LEU A 299 5.80 -7.01 -10.50
N SER A 300 4.98 -7.71 -9.71
CA SER A 300 3.54 -7.86 -9.92
C SER A 300 2.80 -6.81 -9.10
N GLN A 301 1.53 -6.58 -9.43
CA GLN A 301 0.67 -5.67 -8.69
C GLN A 301 0.61 -6.05 -7.19
N GLY A 302 0.72 -5.06 -6.32
CA GLY A 302 0.77 -5.22 -4.87
C GLY A 302 2.16 -5.53 -4.29
N GLN A 303 3.13 -5.98 -5.10
CA GLN A 303 4.47 -6.26 -4.58
C GLN A 303 5.21 -4.99 -4.24
N LEU A 304 5.76 -4.93 -3.02
CA LEU A 304 6.54 -3.79 -2.55
C LEU A 304 7.90 -3.70 -3.26
N ILE A 305 8.32 -2.46 -3.50
CA ILE A 305 9.69 -2.13 -3.83
C ILE A 305 10.47 -2.13 -2.51
N ASP A 306 11.49 -2.99 -2.42
CA ASP A 306 12.39 -3.10 -1.27
C ASP A 306 13.86 -3.17 -1.72
N LYS A 307 14.81 -3.25 -0.77
CA LYS A 307 16.24 -3.29 -1.09
C LYS A 307 16.65 -4.53 -1.89
N ASN A 308 15.96 -5.66 -1.71
CA ASN A 308 16.26 -6.89 -2.45
C ASN A 308 15.88 -6.70 -3.93
N TYR A 309 14.73 -6.11 -4.20
CA TYR A 309 14.35 -5.71 -5.55
C TYR A 309 15.36 -4.70 -6.13
N ALA A 310 15.62 -3.60 -5.40
CA ALA A 310 16.49 -2.51 -5.89
C ALA A 310 17.91 -2.96 -6.21
N THR A 311 18.46 -3.95 -5.49
CA THR A 311 19.81 -4.49 -5.72
C THR A 311 19.88 -5.65 -6.70
N THR A 312 18.73 -6.14 -7.18
CA THR A 312 18.66 -7.23 -8.15
C THR A 312 17.98 -6.77 -9.44
N THR A 313 16.68 -7.02 -9.57
CA THR A 313 15.87 -6.73 -10.77
C THR A 313 15.71 -5.23 -11.02
N GLY A 314 15.84 -4.40 -9.98
CA GLY A 314 15.80 -2.95 -10.06
C GLY A 314 17.06 -2.30 -10.64
N THR A 315 17.96 -3.06 -11.28
CA THR A 315 19.19 -2.55 -11.92
C THR A 315 19.23 -2.86 -13.42
N ASP A 316 20.06 -2.14 -14.18
CA ASP A 316 20.26 -2.35 -15.62
C ASP A 316 20.99 -3.67 -15.99
N GLY A 317 21.50 -4.40 -15.00
CA GLY A 317 22.24 -5.66 -15.17
C GLY A 317 23.62 -5.54 -15.83
N GLU A 318 23.92 -4.43 -16.52
CA GLU A 318 25.19 -4.19 -17.21
C GLU A 318 26.17 -3.39 -16.34
N THR A 319 25.71 -2.29 -15.75
CA THR A 319 26.52 -1.40 -14.92
C THR A 319 26.17 -1.53 -13.43
N GLY A 320 25.03 -2.12 -13.12
CA GLY A 320 24.47 -2.17 -11.77
C GLY A 320 23.79 -0.86 -11.37
N GLN A 321 23.57 0.06 -12.30
CA GLN A 321 22.84 1.29 -12.07
C GLN A 321 21.36 0.98 -11.82
N LEU A 322 20.75 1.68 -10.87
CA LEU A 322 19.32 1.59 -10.59
C LEU A 322 18.50 2.02 -11.80
N LEU A 323 17.46 1.26 -12.13
CA LEU A 323 16.57 1.55 -13.27
C LEU A 323 15.79 2.86 -13.08
N ALA A 324 15.45 3.18 -11.83
CA ALA A 324 14.76 4.39 -11.41
C ALA A 324 15.47 4.95 -10.17
N ARG A 325 15.62 6.28 -10.09
CA ARG A 325 16.43 6.93 -9.04
C ARG A 325 15.87 6.73 -7.64
N GLU A 326 14.54 6.69 -7.54
CA GLU A 326 13.78 6.53 -6.30
C GLU A 326 14.06 5.19 -5.63
N LEU A 327 14.51 4.17 -6.39
CA LEU A 327 14.92 2.88 -5.85
C LEU A 327 16.11 3.00 -4.87
N ALA A 328 16.85 4.11 -4.90
CA ALA A 328 17.90 4.36 -3.91
C ALA A 328 17.32 4.54 -2.49
N PHE A 329 16.08 5.01 -2.37
CA PHE A 329 15.42 5.28 -1.08
C PHE A 329 15.32 4.03 -0.20
N VAL A 330 15.03 2.87 -0.79
CA VAL A 330 14.86 1.61 -0.05
C VAL A 330 16.19 0.97 0.38
N LEU A 331 17.31 1.42 -0.15
CA LEU A 331 18.63 0.87 0.16
C LEU A 331 19.04 1.18 1.61
N PRO A 332 20.03 0.45 2.18
CA PRO A 332 20.61 0.79 3.47
C PRO A 332 21.43 2.09 3.41
N VAL A 333 21.50 2.81 4.53
CA VAL A 333 22.36 3.99 4.70
C VAL A 333 23.78 3.67 4.21
N ASP A 334 24.32 4.54 3.36
CA ASP A 334 25.64 4.33 2.80
C ASP A 334 26.71 4.52 3.89
N PRO A 335 27.62 3.55 4.11
CA PRO A 335 28.74 3.78 5.03
C PRO A 335 29.64 4.96 4.64
N ALA A 336 29.61 5.37 3.36
CA ALA A 336 30.31 6.56 2.85
C ALA A 336 29.49 7.87 2.98
N ASP A 337 28.21 7.78 3.32
CA ASP A 337 27.29 8.91 3.60
C ASP A 337 26.69 8.77 5.00
N PRO A 338 27.51 8.95 6.06
CA PRO A 338 27.08 8.69 7.43
C PRO A 338 25.97 9.63 7.91
N ASP A 339 25.77 10.78 7.26
CA ASP A 339 24.70 11.72 7.58
C ASP A 339 23.39 11.39 6.83
N ASN A 340 23.41 10.35 5.99
CA ASN A 340 22.31 9.89 5.13
C ASN A 340 21.69 11.01 4.29
N THR A 341 22.57 11.81 3.68
CA THR A 341 22.18 12.87 2.72
C THR A 341 21.43 12.32 1.50
N LEU A 342 21.56 11.01 1.22
CA LEU A 342 20.82 10.29 0.18
C LEU A 342 19.39 9.87 0.59
N ASN A 343 18.97 10.09 1.83
CA ASN A 343 17.63 9.78 2.33
C ASN A 343 17.27 8.28 2.24
N ARG A 344 18.24 7.39 2.46
CA ARG A 344 18.06 5.94 2.44
C ARG A 344 17.34 5.44 3.69
N ARG A 345 16.61 4.32 3.61
CA ARG A 345 15.68 3.84 4.65
C ARG A 345 15.89 2.40 5.13
N ASP A 346 16.71 1.61 4.45
CA ASP A 346 16.94 0.18 4.72
C ASP A 346 15.64 -0.64 4.78
N MET A 347 14.88 -0.62 3.69
CA MET A 347 13.60 -1.32 3.60
C MET A 347 13.77 -2.73 3.06
N GLU A 348 13.18 -3.71 3.72
CA GLU A 348 13.19 -5.12 3.31
C GLU A 348 11.88 -5.80 3.65
N ASN A 349 11.20 -6.40 2.68
CA ASN A 349 9.91 -7.04 2.92
C ASN A 349 10.08 -8.51 3.29
N THR A 350 10.49 -8.79 4.54
CA THR A 350 10.73 -10.19 4.96
C THR A 350 9.47 -10.94 5.37
N ILE A 351 8.37 -10.22 5.59
CA ILE A 351 7.08 -10.80 5.97
C ILE A 351 6.16 -11.06 4.77
N GLY A 352 6.57 -10.68 3.56
CA GLY A 352 5.81 -10.90 2.34
C GLY A 352 4.53 -10.09 2.28
N LEU A 353 4.51 -8.86 2.81
CA LEU A 353 3.38 -7.94 2.71
C LEU A 353 3.15 -7.53 1.24
N GLU A 354 1.89 -7.47 0.81
CA GLU A 354 1.48 -6.81 -0.44
C GLU A 354 0.68 -5.56 -0.10
N LEU A 355 0.76 -4.52 -0.93
CA LEU A 355 0.23 -3.19 -0.64
C LEU A 355 -0.26 -2.48 -1.89
N ALA A 356 -1.45 -1.88 -1.81
CA ALA A 356 -2.00 -0.95 -2.77
C ALA A 356 -2.71 0.21 -2.06
N TYR A 357 -2.93 1.28 -2.81
CA TYR A 357 -3.65 2.45 -2.33
C TYR A 357 -4.39 3.13 -3.47
N ASP A 358 -5.66 3.44 -3.24
CA ASP A 358 -6.52 4.20 -4.15
C ASP A 358 -7.26 5.30 -3.38
N ASP A 359 -6.79 6.54 -3.53
CA ASP A 359 -7.34 7.72 -2.86
C ASP A 359 -8.61 8.29 -3.53
N SER A 360 -9.18 7.63 -4.55
CA SER A 360 -10.25 8.21 -5.39
C SER A 360 -11.60 8.41 -4.70
N ASN A 361 -11.72 8.13 -3.41
CA ASN A 361 -12.94 8.36 -2.64
C ASN A 361 -13.25 9.86 -2.50
N ILE A 362 -14.52 10.21 -2.78
CA ILE A 362 -15.10 11.55 -2.59
C ILE A 362 -16.46 11.50 -1.87
N ALA A 363 -16.92 10.30 -1.51
CA ALA A 363 -18.26 10.05 -1.00
C ALA A 363 -18.28 9.81 0.51
N GLY A 364 -17.12 9.69 1.17
CA GLY A 364 -16.94 9.30 2.56
C GLY A 364 -17.64 10.16 3.61
N VAL A 365 -17.11 10.21 4.81
CA VAL A 365 -17.65 11.05 5.87
C VAL A 365 -17.39 12.53 5.63
N ASN A 366 -18.04 13.41 6.41
CA ASN A 366 -17.94 14.86 6.24
C ASN A 366 -17.00 15.54 7.23
N GLY A 367 -16.35 16.63 6.81
CA GLY A 367 -15.45 17.42 7.65
C GLY A 367 -16.14 18.60 8.35
N SER A 368 -16.36 18.55 9.67
CA SER A 368 -16.70 19.69 10.56
C SER A 368 -16.95 19.24 12.04
N ASP A 369 -17.37 20.15 12.96
CA ASP A 369 -17.64 19.94 14.41
C ASP A 369 -19.16 20.03 14.82
N PRO A 370 -19.63 19.54 16.01
CA PRO A 370 -19.52 18.19 16.60
C PRO A 370 -20.79 17.33 16.36
N TYR A 371 -20.66 16.00 16.34
CA TYR A 371 -21.46 15.11 15.47
C TYR A 371 -22.14 13.91 16.15
N THR A 372 -23.18 14.17 16.94
CA THR A 372 -24.10 13.12 17.44
C THR A 372 -25.44 13.07 16.71
N ILE A 373 -25.63 13.85 15.64
CA ILE A 373 -26.90 13.84 14.90
C ILE A 373 -26.59 13.66 13.42
N GLU A 374 -27.06 12.53 12.88
CA GLU A 374 -26.88 12.04 11.50
C GLU A 374 -27.16 13.08 10.40
N THR A 375 -27.78 14.23 10.70
CA THR A 375 -28.17 15.20 9.68
C THR A 375 -28.30 16.65 10.14
N THR A 376 -27.95 17.08 11.37
CA THR A 376 -28.18 18.50 11.76
C THR A 376 -26.93 19.35 11.95
N ASP A 377 -26.92 20.54 11.36
CA ASP A 377 -25.91 21.57 11.66
C ASP A 377 -26.13 22.25 13.02
N ASP A 378 -25.13 22.99 13.45
CA ASP A 378 -25.13 23.80 14.67
C ASP A 378 -26.22 24.88 14.68
N ASN A 379 -26.87 25.10 13.53
CA ASN A 379 -27.99 26.01 13.33
C ASN A 379 -29.34 25.27 13.10
N GLY A 380 -29.37 23.94 13.22
CA GLY A 380 -30.57 23.11 13.02
C GLY A 380 -30.96 22.89 11.55
N GLY A 381 -30.07 23.16 10.60
CA GLY A 381 -30.20 22.85 9.17
C GLY A 381 -29.83 21.39 8.86
N THR A 382 -30.15 20.90 7.66
CA THR A 382 -29.81 19.54 7.22
C THR A 382 -28.40 19.50 6.62
N ARG A 383 -27.47 18.73 7.21
CA ARG A 383 -26.15 18.46 6.62
C ARG A 383 -26.24 17.32 5.62
N ASP A 384 -25.40 17.35 4.58
CA ASP A 384 -25.10 16.13 3.85
C ASP A 384 -24.39 15.17 4.83
N ALA A 385 -24.79 13.90 4.90
CA ALA A 385 -24.30 12.98 5.92
C ALA A 385 -23.01 12.25 5.50
N GLY A 386 -22.47 12.57 4.31
CA GLY A 386 -21.56 11.65 3.65
C GLY A 386 -22.26 10.35 3.27
N ASN A 387 -21.54 9.43 2.64
CA ASN A 387 -22.04 8.11 2.29
C ASN A 387 -20.92 7.05 2.43
N PRO A 388 -20.39 6.85 3.66
CA PRO A 388 -19.30 5.93 3.91
C PRO A 388 -19.62 4.50 3.47
N ALA A 389 -20.90 4.09 3.49
CA ALA A 389 -21.35 2.76 3.07
C ALA A 389 -21.08 2.44 1.59
N ASP A 390 -20.95 3.47 0.73
CA ASP A 390 -20.67 3.31 -0.70
C ASP A 390 -19.17 3.36 -1.03
N VAL A 391 -18.31 3.58 -0.02
CA VAL A 391 -16.86 3.72 -0.21
C VAL A 391 -16.15 2.37 -0.13
N THR A 392 -15.47 1.99 -1.21
CA THR A 392 -14.74 0.72 -1.31
C THR A 392 -13.27 0.86 -1.64
N THR A 393 -12.77 2.07 -1.91
CA THR A 393 -11.38 2.34 -2.26
C THR A 393 -10.62 2.94 -1.08
N GLY A 394 -9.33 2.63 -0.96
CA GLY A 394 -8.45 3.19 0.07
C GLY A 394 -7.16 2.40 0.19
N LEU A 395 -6.69 2.19 1.43
CA LEU A 395 -5.53 1.34 1.70
C LEU A 395 -5.93 -0.12 1.64
N GLU A 396 -5.26 -0.90 0.79
CA GLU A 396 -5.41 -2.34 0.73
C GLU A 396 -4.07 -3.02 0.98
N PHE A 397 -4.04 -4.01 1.86
CA PHE A 397 -2.86 -4.83 2.05
C PHE A 397 -3.20 -6.29 2.25
N SER A 398 -2.23 -7.15 1.96
CA SER A 398 -2.31 -8.56 2.33
C SER A 398 -1.05 -9.00 3.05
N ILE A 399 -1.22 -9.85 4.06
CA ILE A 399 -0.14 -10.38 4.88
C ILE A 399 -0.31 -11.89 5.05
N PRO A 400 0.75 -12.72 4.88
CA PRO A 400 0.67 -14.15 5.17
C PRO A 400 0.22 -14.40 6.61
N LEU A 401 -0.66 -15.39 6.81
CA LEU A 401 -1.04 -15.82 8.16
C LEU A 401 0.20 -16.25 8.98
N SER A 402 1.24 -16.78 8.33
CA SER A 402 2.51 -17.13 8.97
C SER A 402 3.26 -15.94 9.56
N ALA A 403 3.09 -14.74 9.00
CA ALA A 403 3.69 -13.53 9.54
C ALA A 403 2.94 -13.02 10.79
N ILE A 404 1.64 -13.29 10.88
CA ILE A 404 0.79 -12.91 12.02
C ILE A 404 0.48 -14.11 12.96
N GLY A 405 1.44 -15.02 13.12
CA GLY A 405 1.38 -16.04 14.16
C GLY A 405 0.56 -17.29 13.82
N SER A 406 0.13 -17.44 12.57
CA SER A 406 -0.66 -18.58 12.07
C SER A 406 -1.93 -18.82 12.89
N PRO A 407 -2.85 -17.85 12.97
CA PRO A 407 -4.11 -18.01 13.69
C PRO A 407 -4.82 -19.30 13.30
N ALA A 408 -5.33 -20.02 14.30
CA ALA A 408 -5.95 -21.31 14.06
C ALA A 408 -7.26 -21.16 13.27
N SER A 409 -7.57 -22.15 12.45
CA SER A 409 -8.87 -22.29 11.79
C SER A 409 -10.00 -22.22 12.83
N GLY A 410 -10.96 -21.31 12.64
CA GLY A 410 -12.06 -21.03 13.57
C GLY A 410 -11.68 -20.13 14.75
N GLY A 411 -10.42 -19.68 14.85
CA GLY A 411 -10.01 -18.59 15.73
C GLY A 411 -10.32 -17.23 15.10
N ASP A 412 -10.32 -16.19 15.91
CA ASP A 412 -10.56 -14.83 15.44
C ASP A 412 -9.25 -14.10 15.15
N ILE A 413 -9.29 -13.24 14.14
CA ILE A 413 -8.34 -12.16 13.92
C ILE A 413 -9.10 -10.87 14.20
N ARG A 414 -8.56 -10.01 15.04
CA ARG A 414 -9.10 -8.68 15.31
C ARG A 414 -8.20 -7.62 14.75
N ILE A 415 -8.79 -6.54 14.24
CA ILE A 415 -8.09 -5.43 13.61
C ILE A 415 -8.57 -4.12 14.25
N PHE A 416 -7.64 -3.44 14.91
CA PHE A 416 -7.82 -2.08 15.43
C PHE A 416 -7.06 -1.14 14.50
N ALA A 417 -7.78 -0.28 13.79
CA ALA A 417 -7.18 0.62 12.82
C ALA A 417 -7.64 2.05 13.04
N PHE A 418 -6.76 3.03 12.84
CA PHE A 418 -7.10 4.45 12.98
C PHE A 418 -6.19 5.36 12.18
N VAL A 419 -6.64 6.59 11.96
CA VAL A 419 -5.83 7.65 11.35
C VAL A 419 -5.05 8.40 12.43
N ASN A 420 -3.77 8.67 12.18
CA ASN A 420 -2.88 9.39 13.09
C ASN A 420 -2.07 10.45 12.32
N ASN A 421 -1.51 11.42 13.03
CA ASN A 421 -0.63 12.41 12.43
C ASN A 421 0.75 11.81 12.11
N GLY A 422 1.57 12.55 11.36
CA GLY A 422 2.90 12.07 10.95
C GLY A 422 3.91 11.83 12.08
N ASN A 423 3.65 12.33 13.29
CA ASN A 423 4.48 12.07 14.47
C ASN A 423 3.95 10.89 15.32
N HIS A 424 2.90 10.21 14.88
CA HIS A 424 2.23 9.12 15.57
C HIS A 424 1.64 9.50 16.95
N ASN A 425 1.41 10.77 17.22
CA ASN A 425 1.09 11.26 18.56
C ASN A 425 -0.22 12.04 18.68
N TYR A 426 -1.00 12.08 17.61
CA TYR A 426 -2.27 12.77 17.57
C TYR A 426 -3.21 12.05 16.62
N ALA A 427 -4.09 11.23 17.20
CA ALA A 427 -5.04 10.41 16.47
C ALA A 427 -6.23 11.26 16.02
N SER A 428 -6.64 11.05 14.78
CA SER A 428 -7.95 11.50 14.31
C SER A 428 -9.04 10.75 15.04
N ASN A 429 -10.26 11.28 15.05
CA ASN A 429 -11.44 10.59 15.54
C ASN A 429 -11.95 9.45 14.63
N GLN A 430 -11.09 8.97 13.73
CA GLN A 430 -11.38 8.00 12.68
C GLN A 430 -10.77 6.65 13.05
N PHE A 431 -11.59 5.78 13.64
CA PHE A 431 -11.22 4.43 14.09
C PHE A 431 -12.06 3.37 13.38
N SER A 432 -11.56 2.13 13.34
CA SER A 432 -12.33 0.95 12.98
C SER A 432 -13.37 0.59 14.05
N GLY A 433 -14.24 -0.37 13.72
CA GLY A 433 -15.25 -0.85 14.67
C GLY A 433 -16.53 -0.02 14.64
N THR A 434 -17.29 -0.07 15.73
CA THR A 434 -18.62 0.55 15.82
C THR A 434 -18.70 1.65 16.87
N GLY A 435 -17.61 1.86 17.61
CA GLY A 435 -17.60 2.90 18.62
C GLY A 435 -17.69 4.31 18.05
N ILE A 436 -18.20 5.23 18.86
CA ILE A 436 -18.42 6.63 18.46
C ILE A 436 -17.34 7.48 19.13
N LEU A 437 -16.57 8.21 18.32
CA LEU A 437 -15.50 9.07 18.82
C LEU A 437 -15.74 10.51 18.39
N ASP A 438 -16.25 11.31 19.32
CA ASP A 438 -16.69 12.68 19.03
C ASP A 438 -15.54 13.70 18.86
N GLY A 439 -14.27 13.27 18.93
CA GLY A 439 -13.14 14.18 18.75
C GLY A 439 -11.77 13.50 18.65
N ASN A 440 -10.82 14.24 18.07
CA ASN A 440 -9.43 13.81 17.95
C ASN A 440 -8.79 13.53 19.32
N LEU A 441 -7.87 12.58 19.36
CA LEU A 441 -7.26 12.10 20.59
C LEU A 441 -5.76 12.42 20.62
N GLY A 442 -5.29 13.03 21.71
CA GLY A 442 -3.87 13.25 21.95
C GLY A 442 -3.62 14.18 23.14
N GLY A 443 -2.44 14.07 23.73
CA GLY A 443 -1.91 14.96 24.76
C GLY A 443 -2.52 14.89 26.17
N ASN A 444 -3.84 14.69 26.27
CA ASN A 444 -4.59 14.54 27.53
C ASN A 444 -5.75 13.53 27.43
N GLY A 445 -5.82 12.74 26.35
CA GLY A 445 -6.91 11.80 26.08
C GLY A 445 -8.17 12.38 25.43
N PHE A 446 -8.28 13.71 25.28
CA PHE A 446 -9.47 14.41 24.76
C PHE A 446 -9.18 15.52 23.74
N GLY A 447 -7.95 15.56 23.21
CA GLY A 447 -7.52 16.55 22.22
C GLY A 447 -6.98 17.85 22.84
N GLY A 448 -6.05 18.48 22.11
CA GLY A 448 -5.36 19.72 22.47
C GLY A 448 -3.84 19.56 22.52
N ASP A 449 -3.12 20.65 22.23
CA ASP A 449 -1.65 20.73 22.30
C ASP A 449 -1.16 20.46 23.73
N SER A 450 -0.90 19.20 24.06
CA SER A 450 -0.18 18.86 25.29
C SER A 450 1.32 19.03 25.06
N PRO A 451 2.07 19.53 26.06
CA PRO A 451 3.53 19.55 26.01
C PRO A 451 4.18 18.15 25.91
N THR A 452 3.44 17.06 26.14
CA THR A 452 3.96 15.69 25.97
C THR A 452 3.87 15.17 24.54
N GLY A 453 2.88 15.63 23.75
CA GLY A 453 2.68 15.20 22.37
C GLY A 453 2.77 13.68 22.20
N ASP A 454 1.88 12.96 22.86
CA ASP A 454 1.74 11.50 22.86
C ASP A 454 0.26 11.08 22.99
N LEU A 455 -0.02 9.79 22.79
CA LEU A 455 -1.33 9.19 23.07
C LEU A 455 -1.47 8.72 24.53
N ALA A 456 -0.61 9.23 25.42
CA ALA A 456 -0.62 8.86 26.83
C ALA A 456 -1.93 9.30 27.50
N GLY A 457 -2.68 8.34 28.05
CA GLY A 457 -3.97 8.60 28.68
C GLY A 457 -5.18 8.38 27.77
N VAL A 458 -4.98 8.02 26.50
CA VAL A 458 -6.06 7.54 25.64
C VAL A 458 -6.43 6.11 26.05
N ASN A 459 -7.69 5.92 26.46
CA ASN A 459 -8.23 4.62 26.85
C ASN A 459 -9.53 4.37 26.08
N MET A 460 -9.52 3.36 25.22
CA MET A 460 -10.65 3.01 24.36
C MET A 460 -11.91 2.61 25.16
N LEU A 461 -11.74 2.12 26.39
CA LEU A 461 -12.85 1.84 27.31
C LEU A 461 -13.68 3.06 27.71
N ASP A 462 -13.18 4.28 27.47
CA ASP A 462 -13.90 5.52 27.74
C ASP A 462 -14.91 5.86 26.63
N PHE A 463 -14.85 5.17 25.49
CA PHE A 463 -15.74 5.36 24.34
C PHE A 463 -16.76 4.20 24.24
N PRO A 464 -18.04 4.49 23.93
CA PRO A 464 -19.03 3.43 23.74
C PRO A 464 -18.74 2.59 22.49
N GLY A 465 -18.93 1.27 22.58
CA GLY A 465 -18.70 0.32 21.47
C GLY A 465 -17.23 -0.10 21.36
N ASP A 466 -16.96 -1.06 20.48
CA ASP A 466 -15.59 -1.52 20.23
C ASP A 466 -14.97 -0.71 19.08
N GLN A 467 -13.70 -0.32 19.21
CA GLN A 467 -12.88 0.34 18.18
C GLN A 467 -12.02 -0.67 17.39
N PHE A 468 -12.41 -1.94 17.39
CA PHE A 468 -11.82 -2.97 16.55
C PHE A 468 -12.91 -3.75 15.81
N VAL A 469 -12.52 -4.36 14.70
CA VAL A 469 -13.34 -5.34 13.98
C VAL A 469 -12.80 -6.75 14.20
N SER A 470 -13.65 -7.76 14.03
CA SER A 470 -13.27 -9.17 14.13
C SER A 470 -13.66 -9.93 12.86
N LEU A 471 -12.77 -10.80 12.39
CA LEU A 471 -13.10 -11.84 11.42
C LEU A 471 -12.64 -13.20 11.93
N THR A 472 -13.45 -14.23 11.69
CA THR A 472 -13.09 -15.61 12.02
C THR A 472 -12.31 -16.22 10.87
N VAL A 473 -11.16 -16.83 11.17
CA VAL A 473 -10.37 -17.59 10.20
C VAL A 473 -11.22 -18.74 9.66
N PRO A 474 -11.45 -18.82 8.34
CA PRO A 474 -12.26 -19.87 7.75
C PRO A 474 -11.76 -21.26 8.15
N ALA A 475 -12.70 -22.18 8.32
CA ALA A 475 -12.33 -23.57 8.53
C ALA A 475 -11.48 -24.04 7.36
N ALA A 476 -10.32 -24.66 7.64
CA ALA A 476 -9.55 -25.31 6.60
C ALA A 476 -10.47 -26.32 5.91
N ILE A 477 -10.84 -26.05 4.65
CA ILE A 477 -11.62 -27.01 3.88
C ILE A 477 -10.73 -28.24 3.81
N ALA A 478 -11.17 -29.34 4.41
CA ALA A 478 -10.55 -30.63 4.21
C ALA A 478 -10.70 -30.96 2.72
N THR A 479 -9.75 -30.48 1.91
CA THR A 479 -9.54 -31.03 0.58
C THR A 479 -9.39 -32.52 0.80
N ALA A 480 -10.22 -33.30 0.11
CA ALA A 480 -10.37 -34.73 0.36
C ALA A 480 -8.99 -35.40 0.41
N ALA A 481 -8.50 -35.61 1.64
CA ALA A 481 -7.35 -36.44 1.88
C ALA A 481 -7.67 -37.81 1.28
N ASN A 482 -6.78 -38.29 0.41
CA ASN A 482 -6.76 -39.63 -0.19
C ASN A 482 -7.32 -39.80 -1.61
N VAL A 483 -7.11 -38.85 -2.53
CA VAL A 483 -6.93 -39.27 -3.93
C VAL A 483 -5.47 -39.66 -4.11
N PRO A 484 -5.13 -40.94 -4.35
CA PRO A 484 -3.75 -41.34 -4.63
C PRO A 484 -3.26 -40.54 -5.85
N GLU A 485 -2.04 -40.00 -5.77
CA GLU A 485 -1.47 -39.28 -6.90
C GLU A 485 -1.53 -40.13 -8.19
N PRO A 486 -1.65 -39.51 -9.37
CA PRO A 486 -1.73 -40.23 -10.65
C PRO A 486 -0.55 -41.22 -10.85
N ALA A 487 0.60 -40.98 -10.21
CA ALA A 487 1.72 -41.92 -10.18
C ALA A 487 1.38 -43.22 -9.41
N THR A 488 0.65 -43.15 -8.30
CA THR A 488 0.24 -44.31 -7.50
C THR A 488 -0.81 -45.15 -8.22
N LEU A 489 -1.73 -44.51 -8.95
CA LEU A 489 -2.72 -45.18 -9.82
C LEU A 489 -2.06 -45.80 -11.08
N ALA A 490 -1.08 -45.13 -11.68
CA ALA A 490 -0.30 -45.68 -12.78
C ALA A 490 0.54 -46.89 -12.34
N LEU A 491 1.12 -46.85 -11.14
CA LEU A 491 1.90 -47.95 -10.58
C LEU A 491 1.02 -49.14 -10.17
N ALA A 492 -0.16 -48.88 -9.61
CA ALA A 492 -1.16 -49.92 -9.32
C ALA A 492 -1.73 -50.55 -10.61
N GLY A 493 -1.97 -49.73 -11.64
CA GLY A 493 -2.37 -50.18 -12.98
C GLY A 493 -1.31 -51.03 -13.67
N LEU A 494 -0.03 -50.65 -13.57
CA LEU A 494 1.09 -51.46 -14.07
C LEU A 494 1.23 -52.78 -13.31
N ALA A 495 1.09 -52.76 -11.98
CA ALA A 495 1.18 -53.95 -11.15
C ALA A 495 0.06 -54.96 -11.49
N LEU A 496 -1.18 -54.50 -11.66
CA LEU A 496 -2.32 -55.32 -12.09
C LEU A 496 -2.16 -55.83 -13.53
N GLY A 497 -1.62 -55.03 -14.44
CA GLY A 497 -1.31 -55.43 -15.81
C GLY A 497 -0.22 -56.50 -15.89
N LEU A 498 0.83 -56.38 -15.07
CA LEU A 498 1.91 -57.36 -14.97
C LEU A 498 1.46 -58.67 -14.31
N LEU A 499 0.59 -58.62 -13.29
CA LEU A 499 -0.04 -59.80 -12.68
C LEU A 499 -0.96 -60.55 -13.65
N ALA A 500 -1.72 -59.82 -14.48
CA ALA A 500 -2.57 -60.41 -15.51
C ALA A 500 -1.74 -61.03 -16.67
N ALA A 501 -0.61 -60.43 -17.02
CA ALA A 501 0.33 -60.96 -18.02
C ALA A 501 1.11 -62.17 -17.50
N ALA A 502 1.51 -62.19 -16.23
CA ALA A 502 2.20 -63.31 -15.58
C ALA A 502 1.30 -64.54 -15.44
N ARG A 503 0.01 -64.38 -15.13
CA ARG A 503 -0.97 -65.48 -15.08
C ARG A 503 -1.32 -66.07 -16.45
N ARG A 504 -0.99 -65.41 -17.57
CA ARG A 504 -1.18 -65.93 -18.93
C ARG A 504 0.05 -66.71 -19.45
N ARG A 505 1.16 -66.76 -18.70
CA ARG A 505 2.39 -67.45 -19.09
C ARG A 505 2.78 -68.63 -18.17
N ALA A 506 1.88 -69.06 -17.28
CA ALA A 506 2.04 -70.27 -16.46
C ALA A 506 1.14 -71.40 -16.97
#